data_AF-A0A5E8A661-F1
#
_entry.id   AF-A0A5E8A661-F1
#
_cell.length_a   1.000
_cell.length_b   1.000
_cell.length_c   1.000
_cell.angle_alpha   90.00
_cell.angle_beta   90.00
_cell.angle_gamma   90.00
#
_symmetry.space_group_name_H-M   'P 1'
#
loop_
_entity.id
_entity.type
_entity.pdbx_description
1 polymer ?
#
loop_
_entity_poly.entity_id
_entity_poly.type
_entity_poly.pdbx_seq_one_letter_code
_entity_poly.pdbx_strand_id
1 'polypeptide(L)'
;MATKKTTTSAEMFEFPTFDVSKMTDSYREMADKSVNQTKEAYAKAKTVAEDATKAIESTLETAQAGTVDLSLKAIDAARGNVEHSLSHMEALLGVKSVAQMIELQTGYFRKQAEMMADQAKTMQEAARKLAEDVSKPAKTVAEKAMSEIKAA
;
A
#
# COMPACT_ATOMS: atom_id res chain seq x y z
N MET A 1 59.67 -74.11 -17.77
CA MET A 1 58.45 -73.79 -18.54
C MET A 1 57.28 -73.80 -17.57
N ALA A 2 56.25 -72.96 -17.58
CA ALA A 2 55.97 -71.62 -18.09
C ALA A 2 54.66 -71.20 -17.39
N THR A 3 54.62 -69.97 -16.86
CA THR A 3 53.47 -69.05 -16.65
C THR A 3 52.05 -69.60 -16.37
N LYS A 4 51.43 -69.11 -15.28
CA LYS A 4 50.12 -68.45 -15.36
C LYS A 4 49.92 -67.40 -14.25
N LYS A 5 49.57 -66.20 -14.70
CA LYS A 5 49.27 -64.95 -13.98
C LYS A 5 47.77 -64.92 -13.63
N THR A 6 47.43 -64.58 -12.38
CA THR A 6 46.13 -64.01 -11.99
C THR A 6 46.39 -63.16 -10.75
N THR A 7 46.68 -61.86 -10.89
CA THR A 7 45.73 -60.72 -10.84
C THR A 7 45.08 -60.53 -9.46
N THR A 8 45.10 -59.27 -9.02
CA THR A 8 44.29 -58.65 -7.97
C THR A 8 44.87 -58.62 -6.55
N SER A 9 45.76 -57.66 -6.32
CA SER A 9 45.85 -56.97 -5.01
C SER A 9 46.23 -55.49 -5.14
N ALA A 10 46.64 -55.03 -6.34
CA ALA A 10 46.94 -53.63 -6.59
C ALA A 10 45.70 -52.75 -6.91
N GLU A 11 44.53 -53.33 -7.19
CA GLU A 11 43.29 -52.58 -7.44
C GLU A 11 42.37 -52.44 -6.20
N MET A 12 42.78 -52.94 -5.03
CA MET A 12 41.92 -52.92 -3.82
C MET A 12 42.16 -51.71 -2.90
N PHE A 13 43.11 -50.83 -3.22
CA PHE A 13 43.35 -49.60 -2.47
C PHE A 13 43.68 -48.43 -3.41
N GLU A 14 42.77 -48.12 -4.34
CA GLU A 14 42.61 -46.72 -4.76
C GLU A 14 41.70 -46.03 -3.74
N PHE A 15 42.32 -45.40 -2.73
CA PHE A 15 41.63 -44.32 -2.03
C PHE A 15 41.41 -43.21 -3.06
N PRO A 16 40.18 -42.70 -3.26
CA PRO A 16 39.98 -41.55 -4.10
C PRO A 16 40.92 -40.45 -3.59
N THR A 17 41.86 -40.02 -4.43
CA THR A 17 42.77 -38.93 -4.09
C THR A 17 41.93 -37.72 -3.77
N PHE A 18 41.79 -37.46 -2.47
CA PHE A 18 41.06 -36.32 -1.95
C PHE A 18 41.89 -35.09 -2.31
N ASP A 19 41.57 -34.49 -3.47
CA ASP A 19 42.29 -33.35 -4.01
C ASP A 19 41.98 -32.11 -3.17
N VAL A 20 42.77 -31.94 -2.12
CA VAL A 20 42.67 -30.83 -1.15
C VAL A 20 42.70 -29.47 -1.86
N SER A 21 43.37 -29.38 -3.02
CA SER A 21 43.43 -28.19 -3.86
C SER A 21 42.07 -27.84 -4.45
N LYS A 22 41.38 -28.80 -5.08
CA LYS A 22 40.00 -28.60 -5.61
C LYS A 22 39.00 -28.26 -4.52
N MET A 23 39.17 -28.86 -3.34
CA MET A 23 38.35 -28.54 -2.18
C MET A 23 38.60 -27.09 -1.72
N THR A 24 39.85 -26.64 -1.67
CA THR A 24 40.22 -25.27 -1.28
C THR A 24 39.67 -24.23 -2.28
N ASP A 25 39.75 -24.51 -3.58
CA ASP A 25 39.18 -23.64 -4.62
C ASP A 25 37.64 -23.60 -4.54
N SER A 26 36.99 -24.73 -4.28
CA SER A 26 35.54 -24.79 -4.07
C SER A 26 35.10 -24.00 -2.83
N TYR A 27 35.87 -24.06 -1.72
CA TYR A 27 35.62 -23.25 -0.53
C TYR A 27 35.81 -21.76 -0.79
N ARG A 28 36.81 -21.39 -1.60
CA ARG A 28 37.07 -20.00 -1.97
C ARG A 28 35.95 -19.44 -2.85
N GLU A 29 35.49 -20.20 -3.84
CA GLU A 29 34.36 -19.82 -4.69
C GLU A 29 33.05 -19.72 -3.89
N MET A 30 32.79 -20.67 -2.98
CA MET A 30 31.66 -20.59 -2.05
C MET A 30 31.75 -19.36 -1.15
N ALA A 31 32.94 -19.03 -0.62
CA ALA A 31 33.15 -17.85 0.20
C ALA A 31 32.89 -16.57 -0.60
N ASP A 32 33.47 -16.43 -1.80
CA ASP A 32 33.27 -15.27 -2.67
C ASP A 32 31.80 -15.11 -3.07
N LYS A 33 31.12 -16.22 -3.39
CA LYS A 33 29.68 -16.24 -3.67
C LYS A 33 28.85 -15.84 -2.45
N SER A 34 29.17 -16.36 -1.27
CA SER A 34 28.44 -16.03 -0.03
C SER A 34 28.54 -14.55 0.35
N VAL A 35 29.73 -13.97 0.18
CA VAL A 35 29.99 -12.56 0.47
C VAL A 35 29.24 -11.68 -0.53
N ASN A 36 29.27 -12.03 -1.82
CA ASN A 36 28.53 -11.29 -2.85
C ASN A 36 27.01 -11.39 -2.66
N GLN A 37 26.49 -12.59 -2.36
CA GLN A 37 25.07 -12.78 -2.06
C GLN A 37 24.63 -12.01 -0.81
N THR A 38 25.46 -11.97 0.23
CA THR A 38 25.17 -11.21 1.46
C THR A 38 25.16 -9.70 1.20
N LYS A 39 26.10 -9.19 0.39
CA LYS A 39 26.14 -7.78 -0.02
C LYS A 39 24.91 -7.40 -0.85
N GLU A 40 24.51 -8.28 -1.77
CA GLU A 40 23.31 -8.06 -2.60
C GLU A 40 22.04 -8.10 -1.75
N ALA A 41 21.90 -9.08 -0.87
CA ALA A 41 20.78 -9.18 0.07
C ALA A 41 20.70 -7.95 0.99
N TYR A 42 21.84 -7.47 1.50
CA TYR A 42 21.91 -6.24 2.29
C TYR A 42 21.50 -5.00 1.48
N ALA A 43 21.95 -4.87 0.23
CA ALA A 43 21.57 -3.76 -0.64
C ALA A 43 20.06 -3.76 -0.95
N LYS A 44 19.46 -4.93 -1.19
CA LYS A 44 18.00 -5.09 -1.36
C LYS A 44 17.26 -4.73 -0.07
N ALA A 45 17.69 -5.26 1.08
CA ALA A 45 17.10 -4.95 2.38
C ALA A 45 17.15 -3.45 2.70
N LYS A 46 18.26 -2.78 2.38
CA LYS A 46 18.41 -1.34 2.53
C LYS A 46 17.42 -0.58 1.63
N THR A 47 17.31 -0.96 0.36
CA THR A 47 16.36 -0.36 -0.59
C THR A 47 14.92 -0.50 -0.09
N VAL A 48 14.53 -1.70 0.37
CA VAL A 48 13.19 -1.94 0.94
C VAL A 48 12.94 -1.08 2.18
N ALA A 49 13.93 -0.91 3.05
CA ALA A 49 13.81 -0.05 4.22
C ALA A 49 13.66 1.45 3.85
N GLU A 50 14.40 1.93 2.86
CA GLU A 50 14.27 3.30 2.34
C GLU A 50 12.90 3.52 1.70
N ASP A 51 12.42 2.56 0.90
CA ASP A 51 11.10 2.63 0.27
C ASP A 51 9.96 2.57 1.29
N ALA A 52 10.09 1.74 2.34
CA ALA A 52 9.14 1.69 3.45
C ALA A 52 9.08 3.04 4.19
N THR A 53 10.23 3.69 4.41
CA THR A 53 10.29 5.02 5.04
C THR A 53 9.55 6.06 4.19
N LYS A 54 9.83 6.11 2.87
CA LYS A 54 9.12 6.99 1.94
C LYS A 54 7.62 6.71 1.89
N ALA A 55 7.22 5.45 1.97
CA ALA A 55 5.81 5.08 2.01
C ALA A 55 5.11 5.61 3.27
N ILE A 56 5.79 5.61 4.42
CA ILE A 56 5.27 6.22 5.66
C ILE A 56 5.12 7.74 5.48
N GLU A 57 6.14 8.42 4.96
CA GLU A 57 6.09 9.87 4.71
C GLU A 57 4.92 10.23 3.77
N SER A 58 4.81 9.54 2.63
CA SER A 58 3.72 9.74 1.68
C SER A 58 2.34 9.45 2.29
N THR A 59 2.24 8.43 3.15
CA THR A 59 1.00 8.12 3.87
C THR A 59 0.61 9.26 4.82
N LEU A 60 1.57 9.85 5.52
CA LEU A 60 1.33 10.98 6.43
C LEU A 60 0.89 12.23 5.67
N GLU A 61 1.56 12.58 4.58
CA GLU A 61 1.18 13.70 3.71
C GLU A 61 -0.23 13.51 3.14
N THR A 62 -0.54 12.29 2.67
CA THR A 62 -1.86 11.93 2.15
C THR A 62 -2.94 12.01 3.23
N ALA A 63 -2.66 11.50 4.44
CA ALA A 63 -3.57 11.56 5.57
C ALA A 63 -3.86 13.02 5.99
N GLN A 64 -2.83 13.87 6.00
CA GLN A 64 -2.98 15.30 6.26
C GLN A 64 -3.87 15.96 5.20
N ALA A 65 -3.55 15.76 3.92
CA ALA A 65 -4.33 16.33 2.81
C ALA A 65 -5.79 15.88 2.84
N GLY A 66 -6.05 14.59 3.11
CA GLY A 66 -7.40 14.06 3.25
C GLY A 66 -8.16 14.61 4.45
N THR A 67 -7.48 14.89 5.57
CA THR A 67 -8.10 15.53 6.73
C THR A 67 -8.54 16.96 6.40
N VAL A 68 -7.73 17.70 5.63
CA VAL A 68 -8.10 19.04 5.14
C VAL A 68 -9.30 18.96 4.19
N ASP A 69 -9.32 18.02 3.23
CA ASP A 69 -10.44 17.83 2.31
C ASP A 69 -11.76 17.50 3.05
N LEU A 70 -11.71 16.58 4.01
CA LEU A 70 -12.87 16.26 4.86
C LEU A 70 -13.37 17.47 5.65
N SER A 71 -12.45 18.27 6.18
CA SER A 71 -12.79 19.49 6.93
C SER A 71 -13.47 20.53 6.04
N LEU A 72 -12.97 20.73 4.81
CA LEU A 72 -13.59 21.63 3.83
C LEU A 72 -14.99 21.17 3.44
N LYS A 73 -15.19 19.87 3.20
CA LYS A 73 -16.52 19.30 2.91
C LYS A 73 -17.51 19.50 4.05
N ALA A 74 -17.05 19.37 5.30
CA ALA A 74 -17.88 19.65 6.47
C ALA A 74 -18.28 21.13 6.56
N ILE A 75 -17.35 22.04 6.25
CA ILE A 75 -17.63 23.49 6.19
C ILE A 75 -18.64 23.81 5.08
N ASP A 76 -18.49 23.22 3.91
CA ASP A 76 -19.43 23.42 2.79
C ASP A 76 -20.82 22.89 3.12
N ALA A 77 -20.93 21.73 3.79
CA ALA A 77 -22.20 21.21 4.30
C ALA A 77 -22.85 22.18 5.31
N ALA A 78 -22.07 22.74 6.23
CA ALA A 78 -22.55 23.75 7.17
C ALA A 78 -23.03 25.02 6.47
N ARG A 79 -22.27 25.53 5.48
CA ARG A 79 -22.67 26.68 4.66
C ARG A 79 -23.99 26.41 3.94
N GLY A 80 -24.11 25.26 3.28
CA GLY A 80 -25.34 24.87 2.59
C GLY A 80 -26.55 24.82 3.52
N ASN A 81 -26.40 24.26 4.72
CA ASN A 81 -27.48 24.19 5.72
C ASN A 81 -27.91 25.58 6.20
N VAL A 82 -26.95 26.48 6.43
CA VAL A 82 -27.24 27.88 6.81
C VAL A 82 -27.97 28.59 5.68
N GLU A 83 -27.49 28.46 4.45
CA GLU A 83 -28.13 29.09 3.29
C GLU A 83 -29.55 28.58 3.07
N HIS A 84 -29.78 27.26 3.14
CA HIS A 84 -31.13 26.68 3.06
C HIS A 84 -32.06 27.20 4.16
N SER A 85 -31.55 27.33 5.39
CA SER A 85 -32.32 27.85 6.52
C SER A 85 -32.66 29.34 6.35
N LEU A 86 -31.69 30.16 5.92
CA LEU A 86 -31.88 31.59 5.67
C LEU A 86 -32.88 31.83 4.53
N SER A 87 -32.74 31.12 3.41
CA SER A 87 -33.68 31.20 2.29
C SER A 87 -35.09 30.77 2.69
N HIS A 88 -35.22 29.76 3.56
CA HIS A 88 -36.53 29.36 4.08
C HIS A 88 -37.16 30.45 4.95
N MET A 89 -36.38 31.08 5.84
CA MET A 89 -36.85 32.20 6.65
C MET A 89 -37.25 33.41 5.80
N GLU A 90 -36.47 33.75 4.76
CA GLU A 90 -36.82 34.80 3.81
C GLU A 90 -38.15 34.50 3.11
N ALA A 91 -38.32 33.26 2.63
CA ALA A 91 -39.55 32.84 1.99
C ALA A 91 -40.76 32.86 2.94
N LEU A 92 -40.58 32.55 4.23
CA LEU A 92 -41.64 32.62 5.24
C LEU A 92 -42.21 34.03 5.40
N LEU A 93 -41.38 35.09 5.26
CA LEU A 93 -41.83 36.48 5.32
C LEU A 93 -42.77 36.86 4.17
N GLY A 94 -42.69 36.15 3.04
CA GLY A 94 -43.48 36.40 1.83
C GLY A 94 -44.81 35.63 1.75
N VAL A 95 -45.10 34.74 2.71
CA VAL A 95 -46.28 33.86 2.68
C VAL A 95 -47.57 34.66 2.92
N LYS A 96 -48.58 34.46 2.06
CA LYS A 96 -49.88 35.16 2.13
C LYS A 96 -51.07 34.23 2.41
N SER A 97 -50.85 32.92 2.43
CA SER A 97 -51.91 31.93 2.66
C SER A 97 -51.38 30.66 3.34
N VAL A 98 -52.28 29.90 3.96
CA VAL A 98 -51.96 28.60 4.56
C VAL A 98 -51.47 27.59 3.50
N ALA A 99 -52.03 27.64 2.28
CA ALA A 99 -51.59 26.78 1.19
C ALA A 99 -50.12 27.04 0.82
N GLN A 100 -49.72 28.31 0.71
CA GLN A 100 -48.32 28.70 0.46
C GLN A 100 -47.40 28.28 1.60
N MET A 101 -47.85 28.37 2.86
CA MET A 101 -47.10 27.88 4.01
C MET A 101 -46.83 26.38 3.94
N ILE A 102 -47.84 25.57 3.61
CA ILE A 102 -47.70 24.11 3.48
C ILE A 102 -46.74 23.76 2.35
N GLU A 103 -46.86 24.43 1.20
CA GLU A 103 -45.93 24.25 0.07
C GLU A 103 -44.50 24.57 0.48
N LEU A 104 -44.29 25.69 1.18
CA LEU A 104 -42.96 26.10 1.63
C LEU A 104 -42.36 25.12 2.64
N GLN A 105 -43.14 24.66 3.61
CA GLN A 105 -42.68 23.71 4.63
C GLN A 105 -42.35 22.33 4.02
N THR A 106 -43.20 21.85 3.11
CA THR A 106 -42.96 20.57 2.42
C THR A 106 -41.76 20.65 1.48
N GLY A 107 -41.58 21.79 0.79
CA GLY A 107 -40.40 22.08 -0.01
C GLY A 107 -39.12 22.10 0.82
N TYR A 108 -39.16 22.73 2.01
CA TYR A 108 -38.03 22.76 2.94
C TYR A 108 -37.59 21.35 3.36
N PHE A 109 -38.53 20.50 3.78
CA PHE A 109 -38.22 19.12 4.19
C PHE A 109 -37.69 18.27 3.04
N ARG A 110 -38.26 18.41 1.83
CA ARG A 110 -37.78 17.70 0.65
C ARG A 110 -36.32 18.06 0.36
N LYS A 111 -36.02 19.36 0.29
CA LYS A 111 -34.67 19.84 0.01
C LYS A 111 -33.69 19.51 1.14
N GLN A 112 -34.13 19.53 2.40
CA GLN A 112 -33.32 19.06 3.53
C GLN A 112 -32.94 17.58 3.38
N ALA A 113 -33.87 16.73 2.93
CA ALA A 113 -33.59 15.31 2.69
C ALA A 113 -32.62 15.10 1.52
N GLU A 114 -32.80 15.82 0.42
CA GLU A 114 -31.89 15.81 -0.73
C GLU A 114 -30.47 16.22 -0.31
N MET A 115 -30.33 17.35 0.40
CA MET A 115 -29.06 17.83 0.91
C MET A 115 -28.38 16.83 1.85
N MET A 116 -29.14 16.19 2.76
CA MET A 116 -28.56 15.17 3.65
C MET A 116 -28.05 13.96 2.88
N ALA A 117 -28.78 13.49 1.88
CA ALA A 117 -28.35 12.37 1.05
C ALA A 117 -27.07 12.71 0.26
N ASP A 118 -27.02 13.90 -0.33
CA ASP A 118 -25.86 14.37 -1.10
C ASP A 118 -24.63 14.60 -0.23
N GLN A 119 -24.80 15.22 0.95
CA GLN A 119 -23.74 15.41 1.94
C GLN A 119 -23.20 14.06 2.42
N ALA A 120 -24.08 13.10 2.74
CA ALA A 120 -23.67 11.75 3.17
C ALA A 120 -22.85 11.04 2.08
N LYS A 121 -23.31 11.09 0.82
CA LYS A 121 -22.60 10.50 -0.32
C LYS A 121 -21.23 11.16 -0.52
N THR A 122 -21.18 12.49 -0.47
CA THR A 122 -19.93 13.25 -0.62
C THR A 122 -18.91 12.90 0.46
N MET A 123 -19.35 12.77 1.72
CA MET A 123 -18.49 12.38 2.83
C MET A 123 -18.03 10.92 2.71
N GLN A 124 -18.92 10.01 2.31
CA GLN A 124 -18.58 8.61 2.08
C GLN A 124 -17.52 8.46 0.97
N GLU A 125 -17.67 9.18 -0.15
CA GLU A 125 -16.71 9.19 -1.24
C GLU A 125 -15.34 9.75 -0.79
N ALA A 126 -15.34 10.84 -0.03
CA ALA A 126 -14.11 11.43 0.51
C ALA A 126 -13.39 10.46 1.47
N ALA A 127 -14.12 9.83 2.39
CA ALA A 127 -13.56 8.86 3.32
C ALA A 127 -13.00 7.62 2.60
N ARG A 128 -13.72 7.10 1.58
CA ARG A 128 -13.26 5.99 0.77
C ARG A 128 -11.99 6.34 0.01
N LYS A 129 -11.96 7.52 -0.63
CA LYS A 129 -10.79 8.01 -1.35
C LYS A 129 -9.59 8.14 -0.43
N LEU A 130 -9.77 8.73 0.75
CA LEU A 130 -8.71 8.84 1.76
C LEU A 130 -8.16 7.47 2.14
N ALA A 131 -9.03 6.50 2.45
CA ALA A 131 -8.64 5.14 2.80
C ALA A 131 -7.88 4.45 1.65
N GLU A 132 -8.32 4.63 0.41
CA GLU A 132 -7.62 4.12 -0.77
C GLU A 132 -6.24 4.76 -0.89
N ASP A 133 -6.14 6.09 -0.80
CA ASP A 133 -4.91 6.85 -1.00
C ASP A 133 -3.86 6.55 0.09
N VAL A 134 -4.23 6.43 1.37
CA VAL A 134 -3.27 6.05 2.44
C VAL A 134 -2.79 4.60 2.34
N SER A 135 -3.58 3.73 1.70
CA SER A 135 -3.20 2.31 1.54
C SER A 135 -2.27 2.05 0.34
N LYS A 136 -2.26 2.95 -0.66
CA LYS A 136 -1.52 2.78 -1.91
C LYS A 136 0.01 2.66 -1.68
N PRO A 137 0.67 3.54 -0.92
CA PRO A 137 2.13 3.48 -0.75
C PRO A 137 2.59 2.15 -0.16
N ALA A 138 1.88 1.64 0.86
CA ALA A 138 2.19 0.35 1.48
C ALA A 138 2.03 -0.83 0.51
N LYS A 139 0.97 -0.83 -0.32
CA LYS A 139 0.76 -1.86 -1.35
C LYS A 139 1.89 -1.84 -2.38
N THR A 140 2.30 -0.67 -2.84
CA THR A 140 3.41 -0.53 -3.80
C THR A 140 4.73 -1.07 -3.24
N VAL A 141 5.06 -0.78 -1.97
CA VAL A 141 6.26 -1.33 -1.33
C VAL A 141 6.18 -2.85 -1.21
N ALA A 142 5.02 -3.40 -0.82
CA ALA A 142 4.83 -4.84 -0.71
C ALA A 142 4.97 -5.56 -2.07
N GLU A 143 4.38 -5.01 -3.14
CA GLU A 143 4.49 -5.53 -4.51
C GLU A 143 5.94 -5.51 -5.02
N LYS A 144 6.66 -4.42 -4.74
CA LYS A 144 8.08 -4.29 -5.08
C LYS A 144 8.93 -5.31 -4.31
N ALA A 145 8.74 -5.43 -3.00
CA ALA A 145 9.48 -6.39 -2.18
C ALA A 145 9.25 -7.85 -2.65
N MET A 146 8.01 -8.22 -2.98
CA MET A 146 7.71 -9.56 -3.52
C MET A 146 8.40 -9.80 -4.88
N SER A 147 8.47 -8.78 -5.73
CA SER A 147 9.13 -8.87 -7.03
C SER A 147 10.65 -9.04 -6.89
N GLU A 148 11.28 -8.32 -5.96
CA GLU A 148 12.71 -8.43 -5.68
C GLU A 148 13.11 -9.78 -5.07
N ILE A 149 12.24 -10.39 -4.26
CA ILE A 149 12.43 -11.74 -3.71
C ILE A 149 12.30 -12.79 -4.82
N LYS A 150 11.37 -12.63 -5.77
CA LYS A 150 11.18 -13.58 -6.88
C LYS A 150 12.32 -13.52 -7.93
N ALA A 151 13.02 -12.40 -8.00
CA ALA A 151 14.15 -12.19 -8.91
C ALA A 151 15.52 -12.61 -8.31
N ALA A 152 15.56 -12.99 -7.03
CA ALA A 152 16.75 -13.50 -6.33
C ALA A 152 16.78 -15.04 -6.34
#